data_AF-B9M290-F1
#
_entry.id   AF-B9M290-F1
#
_cell.length_a   1.000
_cell.length_b   1.000
_cell.length_c   1.000
_cell.angle_alpha   90.00
_cell.angle_beta   90.00
_cell.angle_gamma   90.00
#
_symmetry.space_group_name_H-M   'P 1'
#
loop_
_entity.id
_entity.type
_entity.pdbx_description
1 polymer ?
#
loop_
_entity_poly.entity_id
_entity_poly.type
_entity_poly.pdbx_seq_one_letter_code
_entity_poly.pdbx_strand_id
1 'polypeptide(L)'
;MTFDAVSPNGTVAATIATSGAKTASGIARNLFEAPNSIIYPSEDLADADELARLKGLILWLAWDSGIRVTLKKPYQESSEERDERVRTNALMVALAQVIKGDKVVEEEAKASIGPMSSSEMDWLNWVLATGETLHGMVIDPGLMIGAKSAGLGGIALVPSKPDLGVRVILREDATKTSLVYFAASKDHIAYQTKVIKTAPFEMLMI
;
A
#
# COMPACT_ATOMS: atom_id res chain seq x y z
N MET A 1 36.34 -3.85 -37.93
CA MET A 1 35.59 -4.71 -37.00
C MET A 1 35.42 -3.94 -35.72
N THR A 2 34.23 -3.37 -35.53
CA THR A 2 33.81 -2.60 -34.36
C THR A 2 33.47 -3.56 -33.22
N PHE A 3 34.01 -3.30 -32.03
CA PHE A 3 33.66 -3.98 -30.79
C PHE A 3 32.37 -3.37 -30.23
N ASP A 4 31.31 -4.17 -30.13
CA ASP A 4 30.11 -3.79 -29.39
C ASP A 4 30.37 -3.97 -27.88
N ALA A 5 30.28 -2.86 -27.15
CA ALA A 5 30.30 -2.83 -25.71
C ALA A 5 28.92 -3.24 -25.17
N VAL A 6 28.83 -4.43 -24.56
CA VAL A 6 27.66 -4.86 -23.79
C VAL A 6 27.69 -4.14 -22.44
N SER A 7 26.69 -3.28 -22.21
CA SER A 7 26.50 -2.58 -20.93
C SER A 7 26.04 -3.58 -19.84
N PRO A 8 26.78 -3.74 -18.73
CA PRO A 8 26.45 -4.71 -17.68
C PRO A 8 25.36 -4.23 -16.70
N ASN A 9 24.81 -3.02 -16.88
CA ASN A 9 23.96 -2.38 -15.88
C ASN A 9 22.47 -2.73 -15.94
N GLY A 10 22.00 -3.44 -16.98
CA GLY A 10 20.56 -3.75 -17.14
C GLY A 10 20.06 -4.90 -16.25
N THR A 11 20.90 -5.91 -16.01
CA THR A 11 20.48 -7.16 -15.35
C THR A 11 20.49 -7.05 -13.82
N VAL A 12 21.35 -6.20 -13.26
CA VAL A 12 21.50 -6.02 -11.81
C VAL A 12 20.34 -5.20 -11.22
N ALA A 13 19.87 -4.16 -11.92
CA ALA A 13 18.72 -3.35 -11.48
C ALA A 13 17.42 -4.16 -11.42
N ALA A 14 17.17 -5.02 -12.43
CA ALA A 14 15.98 -5.87 -12.47
C ALA A 14 15.98 -6.94 -11.36
N THR A 15 17.16 -7.46 -10.99
CA THR A 15 17.31 -8.49 -9.95
C THR A 15 17.18 -7.93 -8.53
N ILE A 16 17.64 -6.69 -8.29
CA ILE A 16 17.48 -6.00 -7.01
C ILE A 16 16.00 -5.60 -6.79
N ALA A 17 15.33 -5.11 -7.85
CA ALA A 17 13.91 -4.77 -7.80
C ALA A 17 13.02 -5.99 -7.46
N THR A 18 13.31 -7.16 -8.04
CA THR A 18 12.55 -8.39 -7.76
C THR A 18 12.82 -8.99 -6.37
N SER A 19 13.99 -8.74 -5.77
CA SER A 19 14.31 -9.18 -4.40
C SER A 19 13.63 -8.32 -3.34
N GLY A 20 13.57 -7.00 -3.55
CA GLY A 20 12.82 -6.07 -2.70
C GLY A 20 11.32 -6.37 -2.67
N ALA A 21 10.72 -6.63 -3.83
CA ALA A 21 9.30 -6.96 -3.96
C ALA A 21 8.90 -8.28 -3.25
N LYS A 22 9.76 -9.31 -3.31
CA LYS A 22 9.53 -10.58 -2.59
C LYS A 22 9.59 -10.42 -1.07
N THR A 23 10.54 -9.62 -0.58
CA THR A 23 10.71 -9.34 0.85
C THR A 23 9.53 -8.53 1.38
N ALA A 24 9.14 -7.50 0.64
CA ALA A 24 7.98 -6.67 0.92
C ALA A 24 6.66 -7.48 0.96
N SER A 25 6.47 -8.44 0.04
CA SER A 25 5.30 -9.32 0.00
C SER A 25 5.24 -10.30 1.19
N GLY A 26 6.38 -10.84 1.63
CA GLY A 26 6.45 -11.72 2.81
C GLY A 26 6.14 -10.98 4.13
N ILE A 27 6.51 -9.71 4.19
CA ILE A 27 6.26 -8.80 5.32
C ILE A 27 4.79 -8.40 5.34
N ALA A 28 4.23 -8.05 4.18
CA ALA A 28 2.83 -7.72 4.06
C ALA A 28 1.88 -8.81 4.58
N ARG A 29 2.25 -10.06 4.34
CA ARG A 29 1.49 -11.26 4.73
C ARG A 29 1.22 -11.38 6.22
N ASN A 30 2.21 -11.07 7.06
CA ASN A 30 2.12 -11.30 8.50
C ASN A 30 1.67 -10.04 9.27
N LEU A 31 1.74 -8.87 8.64
CA LEU A 31 1.53 -7.59 9.33
C LEU A 31 0.17 -6.96 9.01
N PHE A 32 -0.40 -7.23 7.83
CA PHE A 32 -1.60 -6.51 7.39
C PHE A 32 -2.89 -7.32 7.49
N GLU A 33 -2.84 -8.65 7.64
CA GLU A 33 -4.05 -9.50 7.64
C GLU A 33 -4.27 -10.26 8.97
N ALA A 34 -5.53 -10.31 9.40
CA ALA A 34 -6.02 -10.90 10.65
C ALA A 34 -5.69 -12.41 10.78
N PRO A 35 -5.66 -12.99 12.01
CA PRO A 35 -6.14 -12.44 13.29
C PRO A 35 -5.14 -11.60 14.10
N ASN A 36 -3.86 -11.58 13.74
CA ASN A 36 -2.81 -10.87 14.51
C ASN A 36 -2.25 -9.66 13.72
N SER A 37 -3.10 -8.99 12.94
CA SER A 37 -2.70 -7.87 12.09
C SER A 37 -2.27 -6.67 12.93
N ILE A 38 -1.17 -6.02 12.55
CA ILE A 38 -0.72 -4.74 13.12
C ILE A 38 -1.63 -3.59 12.71
N ILE A 39 -2.46 -3.76 11.67
CA ILE A 39 -3.52 -2.79 11.36
C ILE A 39 -4.57 -2.77 12.48
N TYR A 40 -4.78 -3.89 13.18
CA TYR A 40 -5.78 -4.04 14.24
C TYR A 40 -5.20 -4.81 15.43
N PRO A 41 -4.24 -4.22 16.16
CA PRO A 41 -3.77 -4.82 17.39
C PRO A 41 -4.95 -4.98 18.35
N SER A 42 -4.96 -6.05 19.15
CA SER A 42 -5.86 -6.11 20.30
C SER A 42 -5.62 -4.89 21.20
N GLU A 43 -6.61 -4.47 21.98
CA GLU A 43 -6.50 -3.29 22.87
C GLU A 43 -5.23 -3.33 23.74
N ASP A 44 -4.82 -4.51 24.20
CA ASP A 44 -3.60 -4.72 25.00
C ASP A 44 -2.27 -4.48 24.25
N LEU A 45 -2.28 -4.55 22.91
CA LEU A 45 -1.09 -4.39 22.06
C LEU A 45 -1.02 -3.00 21.41
N ALA A 46 -2.14 -2.28 21.35
CA ALA A 46 -2.24 -0.99 20.66
C ALA A 46 -1.36 0.11 21.29
N ASP A 47 -1.20 0.06 22.61
CA ASP A 47 -0.43 1.02 23.40
C ASP A 47 0.97 0.52 23.77
N ALA A 48 1.39 -0.63 23.25
CA ALA A 48 2.73 -1.16 23.53
C ALA A 48 3.79 -0.38 22.73
N ASP A 49 4.79 0.18 23.41
CA ASP A 49 5.97 0.81 22.78
C ASP A 49 6.64 -0.10 21.73
N GLU A 50 6.57 -1.41 21.93
CA GLU A 50 7.08 -2.43 21.00
C GLU A 50 6.34 -2.41 19.66
N LEU A 51 5.04 -2.12 19.66
CA LEU A 51 4.25 -2.01 18.44
C LEU A 51 4.63 -0.76 17.65
N ALA A 52 4.82 0.38 18.31
CA ALA A 52 5.30 1.60 17.67
C ALA A 52 6.68 1.36 17.03
N ARG A 53 7.61 0.72 17.74
CA ARG A 53 8.92 0.35 17.18
C ARG A 53 8.80 -0.57 15.96
N LEU A 54 7.92 -1.56 16.01
CA LEU A 54 7.69 -2.46 14.89
C LEU A 54 7.14 -1.72 13.67
N LYS A 55 6.15 -0.83 13.86
CA LYS A 55 5.63 0.05 12.80
C LYS A 55 6.74 0.93 12.20
N GLY A 56 7.59 1.51 13.03
CA GLY A 56 8.76 2.29 12.58
C GLY A 56 9.72 1.46 11.73
N LEU A 57 10.05 0.24 12.14
CA LEU A 57 10.89 -0.68 11.37
C LEU A 57 10.27 -1.06 10.02
N ILE A 58 8.96 -1.29 9.97
CA ILE A 58 8.23 -1.60 8.73
C ILE A 58 8.28 -0.42 7.76
N LEU A 59 8.06 0.79 8.27
CA LEU A 59 8.16 2.02 7.48
C LEU A 59 9.57 2.22 6.94
N TRP A 60 10.59 2.04 7.78
CA TRP A 60 11.99 2.14 7.38
C TRP A 60 12.35 1.14 6.30
N LEU A 61 11.91 -0.11 6.44
CA LEU A 61 12.17 -1.14 5.44
C LEU A 61 11.44 -0.90 4.12
N ALA A 62 10.20 -0.40 4.18
CA ALA A 62 9.45 -0.02 2.98
C ALA A 62 10.15 1.12 2.23
N TRP A 63 10.69 2.08 2.97
CA TRP A 63 11.50 3.16 2.42
C TRP A 63 12.78 2.64 1.75
N ASP A 64 13.59 1.86 2.47
CA ASP A 64 14.87 1.29 2.02
C ASP A 64 14.70 0.32 0.84
N SER A 65 13.60 -0.43 0.81
CA SER A 65 13.25 -1.31 -0.31
C SER A 65 12.82 -0.57 -1.57
N GLY A 66 12.79 0.77 -1.56
CA GLY A 66 12.41 1.58 -2.72
C GLY A 66 10.94 1.47 -3.08
N ILE A 67 10.07 1.11 -2.14
CA ILE A 67 8.63 0.97 -2.41
C ILE A 67 8.06 2.36 -2.64
N ARG A 68 7.54 2.59 -3.85
CA ARG A 68 6.98 3.88 -4.27
C ARG A 68 5.63 3.64 -4.93
N VAL A 69 4.72 4.57 -4.72
CA VAL A 69 3.41 4.56 -5.37
C VAL A 69 3.58 4.90 -6.83
N THR A 70 2.97 4.08 -7.70
CA THR A 70 2.88 4.39 -9.12
C THR A 70 1.47 4.83 -9.44
N LEU A 71 1.27 6.15 -9.50
CA LEU A 71 -0.03 6.79 -9.74
C LEU A 71 -0.43 6.73 -11.21
N LYS A 72 0.52 6.96 -12.12
CA LYS A 72 0.26 6.98 -13.55
C LYS A 72 0.37 5.58 -14.11
N LYS A 73 -0.72 5.09 -14.71
CA LYS A 73 -0.71 3.87 -15.50
C LYS A 73 0.26 4.04 -16.69
N PRO A 74 1.29 3.18 -16.83
CA PRO A 74 2.17 3.21 -17.99
C PRO A 74 1.40 2.97 -19.30
N TYR A 75 1.81 3.64 -20.36
CA TYR A 75 1.28 3.37 -21.70
C TYR A 75 1.77 1.99 -22.17
N GLN A 76 0.86 1.13 -22.64
CA GLN A 76 1.13 -0.26 -23.02
C GLN A 76 1.66 -1.17 -21.89
N GLU A 77 1.23 -0.93 -20.65
CA GLU A 77 1.50 -1.82 -19.52
C GLU A 77 1.04 -3.27 -19.79
N SER A 78 1.96 -4.22 -19.61
CA SER A 78 1.67 -5.66 -19.65
C SER A 78 0.79 -6.09 -18.47
N SER A 79 0.23 -7.31 -18.52
CA SER A 79 -0.53 -7.84 -17.39
C SER A 79 0.32 -8.00 -16.12
N GLU A 80 1.59 -8.37 -16.30
CA GLU A 80 2.53 -8.61 -15.21
C GLU A 80 2.92 -7.30 -14.51
N GLU A 81 3.29 -6.28 -15.28
CA GLU A 81 3.60 -4.94 -14.75
C GLU A 81 2.39 -4.32 -14.04
N ARG A 82 1.19 -4.53 -14.59
CA ARG A 82 -0.05 -4.07 -13.97
C ARG A 82 -0.30 -4.73 -12.62
N ASP A 83 -0.15 -6.05 -12.56
CA ASP A 83 -0.40 -6.80 -11.33
C ASP A 83 0.65 -6.44 -10.26
N GLU A 84 1.90 -6.21 -10.66
CA GLU A 84 2.95 -5.70 -9.79
C GLU A 84 2.62 -4.29 -9.27
N ARG A 85 2.25 -3.35 -10.15
CA ARG A 85 1.85 -2.00 -9.76
C ARG A 85 0.68 -2.01 -8.78
N VAL A 86 -0.36 -2.80 -9.05
CA VAL A 86 -1.53 -2.92 -8.18
C VAL A 86 -1.12 -3.44 -6.79
N ARG A 87 -0.24 -4.44 -6.74
CA ARG A 87 0.25 -5.00 -5.47
C ARG A 87 1.13 -4.02 -4.69
N THR A 88 2.03 -3.32 -5.37
CA THR A 88 2.88 -2.28 -4.77
C THR A 88 2.04 -1.14 -4.21
N ASN A 89 1.05 -0.65 -4.97
CA ASN A 89 0.12 0.38 -4.48
C ASN A 89 -0.72 -0.13 -3.31
N ALA A 90 -1.15 -1.40 -3.33
CA ALA A 90 -1.87 -2.00 -2.21
C ALA A 90 -1.03 -2.05 -0.94
N LEU A 91 0.27 -2.34 -1.08
CA LEU A 91 1.20 -2.34 0.04
C LEU A 91 1.38 -0.94 0.63
N MET A 92 1.50 0.09 -0.22
CA MET A 92 1.57 1.49 0.21
C MET A 92 0.29 1.92 0.94
N VAL A 93 -0.88 1.52 0.45
CA VAL A 93 -2.17 1.77 1.11
C VAL A 93 -2.25 1.07 2.47
N ALA A 94 -1.75 -0.16 2.58
CA ALA A 94 -1.72 -0.88 3.84
C ALA A 94 -0.74 -0.24 4.84
N LEU A 95 0.45 0.16 4.38
CA LEU A 95 1.44 0.86 5.17
C LEU A 95 0.91 2.18 5.73
N ALA A 96 0.30 3.01 4.88
CA ALA A 96 -0.28 4.29 5.30
C ALA A 96 -1.33 4.11 6.42
N GLN A 97 -2.14 3.06 6.35
CA GLN A 97 -3.13 2.74 7.40
C GLN A 97 -2.49 2.26 8.70
N VAL A 98 -1.35 1.57 8.64
CA VAL A 98 -0.63 1.09 9.84
C VAL A 98 0.01 2.23 10.62
N ILE A 99 0.58 3.21 9.92
CA ILE A 99 1.36 4.30 10.52
C ILE A 99 0.44 5.43 11.02
N LYS A 100 -0.78 5.51 10.50
CA LYS A 100 -1.74 6.57 10.79
C LYS A 100 -1.88 6.84 12.30
N GLY A 101 -1.67 8.10 12.69
CA GLY A 101 -1.90 8.60 14.05
C GLY A 101 -0.87 8.19 15.09
N ASP A 102 0.18 7.46 14.71
CA ASP A 102 1.25 7.02 15.62
C ASP A 102 2.37 8.06 15.67
N LYS A 103 2.24 9.04 16.59
CA LYS A 103 3.16 10.18 16.69
C LYS A 103 4.61 9.79 16.90
N VAL A 104 4.86 8.70 17.66
CA VAL A 104 6.21 8.22 17.91
C VAL A 104 6.85 7.78 16.59
N VAL A 105 6.13 6.97 15.82
CA VAL A 105 6.60 6.51 14.51
C VAL A 105 6.80 7.67 13.55
N GLU A 106 5.89 8.64 13.54
CA GLU A 106 6.01 9.83 12.71
C GLU A 106 7.25 10.66 13.03
N GLU A 107 7.50 10.93 14.31
CA GLU A 107 8.64 11.72 14.77
C GLU A 107 9.96 11.01 14.47
N GLU A 108 10.02 9.69 14.74
CA GLU A 108 11.20 8.87 14.42
C GLU A 108 11.46 8.82 12.90
N ALA A 109 10.41 8.66 12.08
CA ALA A 109 10.54 8.66 10.63
C ALA A 109 11.02 10.02 10.09
N LYS A 110 10.47 11.12 10.62
CA LYS A 110 10.90 12.49 10.25
C LYS A 110 12.36 12.73 10.63
N ALA A 111 12.83 12.18 11.76
CA ALA A 111 14.21 12.33 12.20
C ALA A 111 15.20 11.43 11.43
N SER A 112 14.76 10.25 10.97
CA SER A 112 15.64 9.25 10.33
C SER A 112 15.64 9.29 8.81
N ILE A 113 14.46 9.49 8.19
CA ILE A 113 14.28 9.50 6.72
C ILE A 113 14.33 10.94 6.18
N GLY A 114 13.67 11.87 6.87
CA GLY A 114 13.51 13.27 6.43
C GLY A 114 14.81 14.01 6.05
N PRO A 115 15.93 13.85 6.78
CA PRO A 115 17.17 14.54 6.44
C PRO A 115 17.89 14.02 5.20
N MET A 116 17.46 12.89 4.61
CA MET A 116 18.18 12.23 3.53
C MET A 116 18.03 12.98 2.19
N SER A 117 16.83 13.44 1.84
CA SER A 117 16.57 14.27 0.67
C SER A 117 15.15 14.87 0.69
N SER A 118 14.88 15.83 -0.20
CA SER A 118 13.52 16.34 -0.42
C SER A 118 12.58 15.26 -0.95
N SER A 119 13.04 14.36 -1.82
CA SER A 119 12.22 13.27 -2.36
C SER A 119 11.82 12.24 -1.31
N GLU A 120 12.68 11.98 -0.33
CA GLU A 120 12.36 11.08 0.78
C GLU A 120 11.36 11.71 1.74
N MET A 121 11.46 13.02 1.96
CA MET A 121 10.48 13.76 2.73
C MET A 121 9.11 13.79 2.02
N ASP A 122 9.08 13.97 0.71
CA ASP A 122 7.85 13.91 -0.09
C ASP A 122 7.17 12.54 0.01
N TRP A 123 7.96 11.46 -0.05
CA TRP A 123 7.47 10.10 0.15
C TRP A 123 6.85 9.92 1.55
N LEU A 124 7.55 10.36 2.60
CA LEU A 124 7.06 10.26 3.97
C LEU A 124 5.77 11.08 4.16
N ASN A 125 5.75 12.32 3.68
CA ASN A 125 4.56 13.17 3.71
C ASN A 125 3.38 12.53 2.99
N TRP A 126 3.62 11.90 1.84
CA TRP A 126 2.58 11.17 1.12
C TRP A 126 2.01 10.02 1.97
N VAL A 127 2.86 9.21 2.62
CA VAL A 127 2.40 8.10 3.47
C VAL A 127 1.53 8.60 4.62
N LEU A 128 1.98 9.64 5.33
CA LEU A 128 1.27 10.19 6.49
C LEU A 128 -0.07 10.81 6.10
N ALA A 129 -0.07 11.66 5.08
CA ALA A 129 -1.27 12.34 4.62
C ALA A 129 -2.29 11.35 4.03
N THR A 130 -1.80 10.31 3.33
CA THR A 130 -2.64 9.21 2.84
C THR A 130 -3.29 8.45 3.99
N GLY A 131 -2.54 8.15 5.06
CA GLY A 131 -3.07 7.49 6.25
C GLY A 131 -4.29 8.22 6.82
N GLU A 132 -4.18 9.53 7.01
CA GLU A 132 -5.28 10.37 7.48
C GLU A 132 -6.50 10.36 6.55
N THR A 133 -6.26 10.44 5.24
CA THR A 133 -7.33 10.40 4.23
C THR A 133 -8.07 9.07 4.25
N LEU A 134 -7.34 7.95 4.29
CA LEU A 134 -7.92 6.61 4.36
C LEU A 134 -8.71 6.41 5.66
N HIS A 135 -8.19 6.92 6.78
CA HIS A 135 -8.92 6.88 8.04
C HIS A 135 -10.22 7.68 7.99
N GLY A 136 -10.19 8.86 7.38
CA GLY A 136 -11.39 9.66 7.12
C GLY A 136 -12.43 8.87 6.32
N MET A 137 -12.02 8.16 5.27
CA MET A 137 -12.91 7.31 4.46
C MET A 137 -13.51 6.14 5.26
N VAL A 138 -12.78 5.58 6.21
CA VAL A 138 -13.29 4.51 7.08
C VAL A 138 -14.34 5.05 8.06
N ILE A 139 -14.12 6.24 8.64
CA ILE A 139 -15.06 6.90 9.56
C ILE A 139 -16.31 7.37 8.82
N ASP A 140 -16.12 8.03 7.67
CA ASP A 140 -17.19 8.52 6.81
C ASP A 140 -17.06 7.90 5.40
N PRO A 141 -17.66 6.71 5.18
CA PRO A 141 -17.73 6.10 3.86
C PRO A 141 -18.41 6.96 2.79
N GLY A 142 -19.13 8.02 3.21
CA GLY A 142 -19.71 9.03 2.33
C GLY A 142 -18.66 9.77 1.50
N LEU A 143 -17.44 9.91 2.00
CA LEU A 143 -16.31 10.54 1.31
C LEU A 143 -15.89 9.80 0.04
N MET A 144 -16.26 8.52 -0.10
CA MET A 144 -16.02 7.72 -1.31
C MET A 144 -17.17 7.78 -2.32
N ILE A 145 -18.28 8.48 -2.02
CA ILE A 145 -19.47 8.54 -2.87
C ILE A 145 -19.32 9.66 -3.89
N GLY A 146 -19.37 9.32 -5.18
CA GLY A 146 -19.41 10.29 -6.29
C GLY A 146 -18.27 10.15 -7.31
N ALA A 147 -17.31 9.27 -7.02
CA ALA A 147 -16.26 9.01 -7.99
C ALA A 147 -16.72 7.98 -9.03
N LYS A 148 -16.38 8.22 -10.31
CA LYS A 148 -16.57 7.24 -11.39
C LYS A 148 -16.04 5.88 -10.93
N SER A 149 -16.70 4.78 -11.33
CA SER A 149 -16.21 3.40 -11.09
C SER A 149 -14.69 3.38 -11.19
N ALA A 150 -14.04 3.08 -10.06
CA ALA A 150 -12.61 3.26 -9.90
C ALA A 150 -11.80 2.23 -10.71
N GLY A 151 -12.47 1.16 -11.16
CA GLY A 151 -11.87 0.08 -11.94
C GLY A 151 -10.68 -0.58 -11.24
N LEU A 152 -9.92 -1.35 -12.02
CA LEU A 152 -8.69 -1.99 -11.57
C LEU A 152 -7.65 -0.95 -11.12
N GLY A 153 -7.09 -1.15 -9.92
CA GLY A 153 -6.10 -0.25 -9.32
C GLY A 153 -6.71 0.92 -8.54
N GLY A 154 -8.04 1.09 -8.56
CA GLY A 154 -8.74 1.97 -7.64
C GLY A 154 -8.72 1.48 -6.19
N ILE A 155 -9.31 2.25 -5.29
CA ILE A 155 -9.50 1.87 -3.89
C ILE A 155 -10.95 1.53 -3.59
N ALA A 156 -11.15 0.67 -2.60
CA ALA A 156 -12.46 0.25 -2.15
C ALA A 156 -12.52 0.06 -0.63
N LEU A 157 -13.69 0.32 -0.08
CA LEU A 157 -14.05 0.09 1.31
C LEU A 157 -15.28 -0.81 1.36
N VAL A 158 -15.32 -1.71 2.34
CA VAL A 158 -16.48 -2.53 2.66
C VAL A 158 -17.11 -1.95 3.93
N PRO A 159 -18.18 -1.14 3.86
CA PRO A 159 -18.69 -0.42 5.04
C PRO A 159 -19.14 -1.34 6.19
N SER A 160 -19.57 -2.57 5.87
CA SER A 160 -19.94 -3.57 6.88
C SER A 160 -18.73 -4.24 7.57
N LYS A 161 -17.51 -3.94 7.10
CA LYS A 161 -16.23 -4.45 7.61
C LYS A 161 -15.19 -3.33 7.66
N PRO A 162 -15.39 -2.30 8.51
CA PRO A 162 -14.45 -1.18 8.64
C PRO A 162 -13.07 -1.64 9.16
N ASP A 163 -13.03 -2.78 9.85
CA ASP A 163 -11.85 -3.54 10.28
C ASP A 163 -11.05 -4.16 9.12
N LEU A 164 -11.53 -4.07 7.89
CA LEU A 164 -10.71 -4.38 6.72
C LEU A 164 -9.94 -3.15 6.23
N GLY A 165 -10.39 -1.96 6.62
CA GLY A 165 -9.89 -0.70 6.10
C GLY A 165 -10.12 -0.55 4.61
N VAL A 166 -9.38 0.36 3.99
CA VAL A 166 -9.39 0.58 2.55
C VAL A 166 -8.44 -0.41 1.88
N ARG A 167 -8.86 -0.97 0.74
CA ARG A 167 -8.09 -1.93 -0.06
C ARG A 167 -8.05 -1.53 -1.52
N VAL A 168 -7.06 -1.99 -2.26
CA VAL A 168 -6.95 -1.75 -3.70
C VAL A 168 -7.75 -2.80 -4.47
N ILE A 169 -8.44 -2.36 -5.53
CA ILE A 169 -9.22 -3.21 -6.43
C ILE A 169 -8.26 -3.98 -7.34
N LEU A 170 -8.28 -5.30 -7.21
CA LEU A 170 -7.50 -6.20 -8.06
C LEU A 170 -8.21 -6.49 -9.39
N ARG A 171 -9.53 -6.74 -9.31
CA ARG A 171 -10.38 -7.02 -10.48
C ARG A 171 -11.83 -6.70 -10.16
N GLU A 172 -12.57 -6.34 -11.19
CA GLU A 172 -14.00 -6.06 -11.11
C GLU A 172 -14.72 -6.79 -12.25
N ASP A 173 -15.79 -7.49 -11.90
CA ASP A 173 -16.76 -8.04 -12.83
C ASP A 173 -18.14 -7.41 -12.58
N ALA A 174 -19.14 -7.78 -13.39
CA ALA A 174 -20.48 -7.19 -13.32
C ALA A 174 -21.18 -7.35 -11.96
N THR A 175 -20.74 -8.31 -11.14
CA THR A 175 -21.42 -8.71 -9.90
C THR A 175 -20.52 -8.69 -8.67
N LYS A 176 -19.20 -8.80 -8.87
CA LYS A 176 -18.21 -8.93 -7.81
C LYS A 176 -17.01 -8.05 -8.08
N THR A 177 -16.45 -7.55 -7.00
CA THR A 177 -15.17 -6.85 -6.98
C THR A 177 -14.24 -7.63 -6.07
N SER A 178 -13.05 -7.95 -6.59
CA SER A 178 -11.99 -8.55 -5.79
C SER A 178 -10.98 -7.49 -5.38
N LEU A 179 -10.67 -7.48 -4.09
CA LEU A 179 -9.73 -6.58 -3.46
C LEU A 179 -8.45 -7.35 -3.16
N VAL A 180 -7.30 -6.66 -3.24
CA VAL A 180 -6.01 -7.22 -2.84
C VAL A 180 -6.07 -7.64 -1.38
N TYR A 181 -5.56 -8.83 -1.10
CA TYR A 181 -5.49 -9.41 0.24
C TYR A 181 -4.12 -10.09 0.40
N PHE A 182 -3.43 -9.91 1.51
CA PHE A 182 -2.06 -10.39 1.66
C PHE A 182 -1.95 -11.78 2.29
N ALA A 183 -3.04 -12.56 2.40
CA ALA A 183 -2.99 -13.87 3.07
C ALA A 183 -2.25 -14.95 2.25
N ALA A 184 -1.55 -15.84 2.96
CA ALA A 184 -0.75 -16.93 2.37
C ALA A 184 -1.56 -17.87 1.47
N SER A 185 -2.82 -18.13 1.83
CA SER A 185 -3.71 -19.06 1.14
C SER A 185 -4.50 -18.41 0.00
N LYS A 186 -4.59 -17.08 0.00
CA LYS A 186 -5.40 -16.34 -0.98
C LYS A 186 -4.96 -14.88 -1.06
N ASP A 187 -4.61 -14.45 -2.27
CA ASP A 187 -4.11 -13.10 -2.56
C ASP A 187 -5.22 -12.05 -2.80
N HIS A 188 -6.48 -12.45 -2.65
CA HIS A 188 -7.62 -11.56 -2.84
C HIS A 188 -8.86 -11.98 -2.04
N ILE A 189 -9.72 -11.02 -1.76
CA ILE A 189 -11.05 -11.21 -1.18
C ILE A 189 -12.10 -10.62 -2.11
N ALA A 190 -13.21 -11.33 -2.29
CA ALA A 190 -14.23 -10.92 -3.25
C ALA A 190 -15.53 -10.56 -2.52
N TYR A 191 -16.10 -9.42 -2.88
CA TYR A 191 -17.38 -8.91 -2.38
C TYR A 191 -18.33 -8.66 -3.53
N GLN A 192 -19.64 -8.61 -3.25
CA GLN A 192 -20.60 -8.15 -4.25
C GLN A 192 -20.37 -6.66 -4.53
N THR A 193 -20.35 -6.24 -5.79
CA THR A 193 -20.04 -4.85 -6.17
C THR A 193 -20.96 -3.84 -5.49
N LYS A 194 -22.23 -4.20 -5.25
CA LYS A 194 -23.22 -3.33 -4.58
C LYS A 194 -22.94 -3.06 -3.09
N VAL A 195 -22.12 -3.88 -2.43
CA VAL A 195 -21.84 -3.73 -0.99
C VAL A 195 -20.53 -3.00 -0.71
N ILE A 196 -19.80 -2.61 -1.75
CA ILE A 196 -18.55 -1.87 -1.61
C ILE A 196 -18.73 -0.41 -2.03
N LYS A 197 -17.92 0.46 -1.44
CA LYS A 197 -17.72 1.83 -1.91
C LYS A 197 -16.38 1.88 -2.62
N THR A 198 -16.30 2.56 -3.75
CA THR A 198 -15.07 2.63 -4.56
C THR A 198 -14.72 4.07 -4.86
N ALA A 199 -13.42 4.36 -4.91
CA ALA A 199 -12.89 5.64 -5.33
C ALA A 199 -11.63 5.44 -6.20
N PRO A 200 -11.39 6.31 -7.19
CA PRO A 200 -10.17 6.31 -7.98
C PRO A 200 -8.97 6.52 -7.05
N PHE A 201 -7.85 5.90 -7.38
CA PHE A 201 -6.64 5.95 -6.56
C PHE A 201 -6.10 7.39 -6.44
N GLU A 202 -6.40 8.22 -7.44
CA GLU A 202 -6.06 9.63 -7.53
C GLU A 202 -6.68 10.49 -6.41
N MET A 203 -7.71 10.00 -5.70
CA MET A 203 -8.22 10.68 -4.50
C MET A 203 -7.22 10.69 -3.33
N LEU A 204 -6.16 9.89 -3.42
CA LEU A 204 -5.04 9.89 -2.46
C LEU A 204 -3.92 10.87 -2.85
N MET A 205 -4.11 11.68 -3.91
CA MET A 205 -3.20 12.79 -4.23
C MET A 205 -3.57 13.99 -3.36
N ILE A 206 -2.73 14.26 -2.36
CA ILE A 206 -2.83 15.39 -1.43
C ILE A 206 -1.81 16.44 -1.86
#